data_AF-A0A945TQU6-F1
#
_entry.id   AF-A0A945TQU6-F1
#
_cell.length_a   1.000
_cell.length_b   1.000
_cell.length_c   1.000
_cell.angle_alpha   90.00
_cell.angle_beta   90.00
_cell.angle_gamma   90.00
#
_symmetry.space_group_name_H-M   'P 1'
#
loop_
_entity.id
_entity.type
_entity.pdbx_description
1 polymer ?
#
loop_
_entity_poly.entity_id
_entity_poly.type
_entity_poly.pdbx_seq_one_letter_code
_entity_poly.pdbx_strand_id
1 'polypeptide(L)' 'MIGIKTYKASLKLVLTTLDGECFEQGIDVVVDADSKEEAESRLEGLRASVQIEDVRITSVHHVGREVRPFQAKNTK' A
#
# COMPACT_ATOMS: atom_id res chain seq x y z
N MET A 1 21.42 28.66 -2.47
CA MET A 1 19.97 28.41 -2.42
C MET A 1 19.79 26.90 -2.47
N ILE A 2 19.51 26.28 -1.34
CA ILE A 2 19.23 24.84 -1.26
C ILE A 2 17.76 24.73 -1.65
N GLY A 3 17.48 24.08 -2.78
CA GLY A 3 16.12 24.02 -3.32
C GLY A 3 15.31 22.95 -2.59
N ILE A 4 14.08 23.30 -2.21
CA ILE A 4 13.08 22.38 -1.68
C ILE A 4 12.93 21.20 -2.66
N LYS A 5 13.01 19.98 -2.15
CA LYS A 5 12.82 18.73 -2.90
C LYS A 5 11.60 18.00 -2.37
N THR A 6 10.91 17.32 -3.28
CA THR A 6 9.77 16.47 -2.96
C THR A 6 10.23 15.03 -2.77
N TYR A 7 9.90 14.45 -1.62
CA TYR A 7 10.19 13.08 -1.24
C TYR A 7 8.89 12.27 -1.18
N LYS A 8 8.98 10.99 -1.53
CA LYS A 8 7.87 10.05 -1.41
C LYS A 8 8.22 8.98 -0.37
N ALA A 9 7.43 8.90 0.68
CA ALA A 9 7.53 7.88 1.71
C ALA A 9 6.42 6.85 1.52
N SER A 10 6.81 5.61 1.23
CA SER A 10 5.87 4.50 1.06
C SER A 10 5.65 3.80 2.40
N LEU A 11 4.40 3.82 2.86
CA LEU A 11 3.93 3.19 4.08
C LEU A 11 3.12 1.95 3.73
N LYS A 12 3.15 0.96 4.61
CA LYS A 12 2.32 -0.25 4.51
C LYS A 12 1.18 -0.16 5.53
N LEU A 13 -0.05 -0.10 5.06
CA LEU A 13 -1.26 -0.23 5.86
C LEU A 13 -1.64 -1.70 5.92
N VAL A 14 -1.87 -2.20 7.14
CA VAL A 14 -2.43 -3.54 7.38
C VAL A 14 -3.75 -3.36 8.11
N LEU A 15 -4.83 -3.84 7.51
CA LEU A 15 -6.17 -3.87 8.10
C LEU A 15 -6.47 -5.31 8.52
N THR A 16 -6.85 -5.52 9.78
CA THR A 16 -7.16 -6.85 10.30
C THR A 16 -8.63 -6.92 10.67
N THR A 17 -9.36 -7.91 10.15
CA THR A 17 -10.75 -8.17 10.53
C THR A 17 -10.84 -8.82 11.90
N LEU A 18 -12.04 -8.83 12.49
CA LEU A 18 -12.28 -9.50 13.77
C LEU A 18 -11.95 -11.00 13.72
N ASP A 19 -12.16 -11.63 12.56
CA ASP A 19 -11.84 -13.04 12.31
C ASP A 19 -10.35 -13.30 12.01
N GLY A 20 -9.53 -12.24 11.96
CA GLY A 20 -8.08 -12.32 11.77
C GLY A 20 -7.61 -12.29 10.32
N GLU A 21 -8.49 -12.02 9.35
CA GLU A 21 -8.07 -11.81 7.97
C GLU A 21 -7.34 -10.48 7.84
N CYS A 22 -6.20 -10.48 7.13
CA CYS A 22 -5.36 -9.30 6.94
C CYS A 22 -5.44 -8.80 5.49
N PHE A 23 -5.69 -7.51 5.33
CA PHE A 23 -5.63 -6.79 4.06
C PHE A 23 -4.44 -5.86 4.09
N GLU A 24 -3.60 -5.93 3.07
CA GLU A 24 -2.40 -5.11 2.96
C GLU A 24 -2.58 -4.09 1.84
N GLN A 25 -2.30 -2.83 2.13
CA GLN A 25 -2.40 -1.74 1.17
C GLN A 25 -1.18 -0.83 1.30
N GLY A 26 -0.56 -0.50 0.16
CA GLY A 26 0.48 0.54 0.12
C GLY A 26 -0.15 1.92 0.13
N ILE A 27 0.40 2.83 0.93
CA ILE A 27 0.05 4.26 0.96
C ILE A 27 1.32 5.05 0.70
N ASP A 28 1.28 5.99 -0.22
CA ASP A 28 2.38 6.91 -0.46
C ASP A 28 2.07 8.27 0.18
N VAL A 29 3.00 8.79 0.97
CA VAL A 29 2.96 10.15 1.54
C VAL A 29 4.01 10.98 0.82
N VAL A 30 3.58 12.14 0.32
CA VAL A 30 4.46 13.10 -0.35
C VAL A 30 4.83 14.20 0.64
N VAL A 31 6.13 14.46 0.80
CA VAL A 31 6.66 15.45 1.75
C VAL A 31 7.69 16.31 1.04
N ASP A 32 7.52 17.63 1.12
CA ASP A 32 8.53 18.59 0.69
C ASP A 32 9.50 18.91 1.84
N ALA A 33 10.80 18.84 1.56
CA ALA A 33 11.88 19.11 2.51
C ALA A 33 13.15 19.62 1.80
N ASP A 34 14.02 20.32 2.51
CA ASP A 34 15.28 20.82 1.97
C ASP A 34 16.35 19.71 1.86
N SER A 35 16.20 18.63 2.65
CA SER A 35 17.05 17.43 2.59
C SER A 35 16.30 16.15 2.95
N LYS A 36 16.95 14.99 2.75
CA LYS A 36 16.38 13.68 3.07
C LYS A 36 16.27 13.50 4.59
N GLU A 37 17.28 13.95 5.32
CA GLU A 37 17.35 13.86 6.78
C GLU A 37 16.22 14.67 7.43
N GLU A 38 15.92 15.85 6.88
CA GLU A 38 14.77 16.65 7.32
C GLU A 38 13.45 15.93 7.01
N ALA A 39 13.27 15.36 5.81
CA ALA A 39 12.09 14.56 5.49
C ALA A 39 11.90 13.37 6.45
N GLU A 40 12.99 12.67 6.79
CA GLU A 40 12.98 11.57 7.76
C GLU A 40 12.61 12.06 9.17
N SER A 41 13.19 13.18 9.63
CA SER A 41 12.85 13.78 10.92
C SER A 41 11.40 14.25 11.00
N ARG A 42 10.82 14.76 9.90
CA ARG A 42 9.40 15.15 9.84
C ARG A 42 8.45 13.96 9.84
N LEU A 43 8.89 12.82 9.34
CA LEU A 43 8.15 11.55 9.36
C LEU A 43 8.39 10.74 10.63
N GLU A 44 9.43 11.08 11.42
CA GLU A 44 9.68 10.47 12.71
C GLU A 44 8.51 10.77 13.66
N GLY A 45 7.95 9.72 14.27
CA GLY A 45 6.78 9.87 15.13
C GLY A 45 5.46 10.16 14.39
N LEU A 46 5.40 9.93 13.07
CA LEU A 46 4.16 10.05 12.30
C LEU A 46 3.05 9.21 12.94
N ARG A 47 1.94 9.87 13.30
CA ARG A 47 0.73 9.20 13.78
C ARG A 47 -0.30 9.20 12.66
N ALA A 48 -0.63 8.02 12.16
CA ALA A 48 -1.75 7.85 11.25
C ALA A 48 -3.01 7.51 12.06
N SER A 49 -4.13 8.14 11.71
CA SER A 49 -5.46 7.74 12.17
C SER A 49 -6.30 7.46 10.93
N VAL A 50 -6.89 6.27 10.87
CA VAL A 50 -7.79 5.89 9.78
C VAL A 50 -9.20 5.93 10.35
N GLN A 51 -10.06 6.78 9.78
CA GLN A 51 -11.48 6.81 10.08
C GLN A 51 -12.24 6.23 8.90
N ILE A 52 -13.08 5.23 9.16
CA ILE A 52 -13.95 4.64 8.15
C ILE A 52 -15.30 5.37 8.24
N GLU A 53 -15.55 6.28 7.31
CA GLU A 53 -16.82 7.03 7.25
C GLU A 53 -17.89 6.29 6.43
N ASP A 54 -17.49 5.68 5.31
CA ASP A 54 -18.38 4.95 4.40
C ASP A 54 -17.62 3.78 3.76
N VAL A 55 -18.29 2.64 3.56
CA VAL A 55 -17.70 1.45 2.91
C VAL A 55 -18.50 1.14 1.65
N ARG A 56 -17.88 1.37 0.49
CA ARG A 56 -18.48 1.03 -0.81
C ARG A 56 -17.81 -0.20 -1.39
N ILE A 57 -18.62 -1.20 -1.69
CA ILE A 57 -18.16 -2.47 -2.25
C ILE A 57 -18.51 -2.47 -3.75
N THR A 58 -17.49 -2.63 -4.59
CA THR A 58 -17.64 -2.78 -6.04
C THR A 58 -16.97 -4.06 -6.51
N SER A 59 -17.61 -4.79 -7.43
CA SER A 59 -17.02 -5.99 -8.01
C SER A 59 -15.89 -5.63 -8.97
N VAL A 60 -14.70 -6.20 -8.74
CA VAL A 60 -13.59 -6.12 -9.69
C VAL A 60 -13.63 -7.35 -10.59
N HIS A 61 -13.84 -7.15 -11.89
CA HIS A 61 -13.70 -8.22 -12.88
C HIS A 61 -12.25 -8.23 -13.38
N HIS A 62 -11.51 -9.30 -13.08
CA HIS A 62 -10.20 -9.52 -13.68
C HIS A 62 -10.39 -9.91 -15.14
N VAL A 63 -10.21 -8.97 -16.06
CA VAL A 63 -10.12 -9.24 -17.50
C VAL A 63 -8.70 -9.72 -17.80
N GLY A 64 -8.45 -11.00 -17.51
CA GLY A 64 -7.16 -11.67 -17.73
C GLY A 64 -7.34 -13.15 -18.02
N ARG A 65 -7.05 -13.53 -19.28
CA ARG A 65 -7.02 -14.86 -19.91
C ARG A 65 -6.90 -16.04 -18.93
N GLU A 66 -7.80 -17.02 -19.05
CA GLU A 66 -7.75 -18.33 -18.36
C GLU A 66 -6.29 -18.84 -18.28
N VAL A 67 -5.70 -18.77 -17.09
CA VAL A 67 -4.50 -19.54 -16.78
C VAL A 67 -5.00 -20.95 -16.53
N ARG A 68 -5.04 -21.77 -17.58
CA ARG A 68 -5.32 -23.21 -17.41
C ARG A 68 -4.33 -23.75 -16.39
N PRO A 69 -4.77 -24.41 -15.31
CA PRO A 69 -3.85 -25.06 -14.40
C PRO A 69 -3.01 -26.06 -15.19
N PHE A 70 -1.70 -25.99 -15.06
CA PHE A 70 -0.77 -26.91 -15.69
C PHE A 70 -1.07 -28.32 -15.15
N GLN A 71 -1.77 -29.15 -15.92
CA GLN A 71 -1.88 -30.57 -15.63
C GLN A 71 -0.52 -31.19 -15.95
N ALA A 72 0.24 -31.53 -14.91
CA ALA A 72 1.40 -32.39 -15.03
C ALA A 72 0.93 -33.71 -15.67
N LYS A 73 1.41 -34.00 -16.89
CA LYS A 73 1.19 -35.29 -17.53
C LYS A 73 1.83 -36.35 -16.64
N ASN A 74 1.00 -37.18 -16.02
CA ASN A 74 1.43 -38.37 -15.31
C ASN A 74 1.87 -39.37 -16.39
N THR A 75 3.18 -39.47 -16.63
CA THR A 75 3.74 -40.48 -17.52
C THR A 75 3.74 -41.81 -16.79
N LYS A 76 2.98 -42.76 -17.33
CA LYS A 76 2.85 -44.14 -16.86
C LYS A 76 4.06 -44.97 -17.27
#